data_AF-R9JUR6-F1
#
_entry.id   AF-R9JUR6-F1
#
_cell.length_a   1.000
_cell.length_b   1.000
_cell.length_c   1.000
_cell.angle_alpha   90.00
_cell.angle_beta   90.00
_cell.angle_gamma   90.00
#
_symmetry.space_group_name_H-M   'P 1'
#
loop_
_entity.id
_entity.type
_entity.pdbx_description
1 polymer ?
#
loop_
_entity_poly.entity_id
_entity_poly.type
_entity_poly.pdbx_seq_one_letter_code
_entity_poly.pdbx_strand_id
1 'polypeptide(L)'
;MGLCYCNQLFRIERTLKTLSAEERKEKRLELEVPVWESFWSWLATVKPLGGSLLEKAVNYAANHRKLLGNYLLDGRCEISNNRAERCVKSYATGRKNFLFHDTVKGARSSAIIYSLVETAKANHLNVFQYLYTLLLYMPDYKEEPAGVEAMMPWSEFIKERCTRVMDTETETPENRGQIPL
;
A
#
# COMPACT_ATOMS: atom_id res chain seq x y z
N MET A 1 -12.77 22.77 -16.65
CA MET A 1 -11.47 22.51 -17.31
C MET A 1 -10.58 21.57 -16.51
N GLY A 2 -10.17 21.88 -15.28
CA GLY A 2 -9.30 20.97 -14.47
C GLY A 2 -9.81 19.53 -14.35
N LEU A 3 -11.09 19.34 -14.03
CA LEU A 3 -11.72 18.02 -13.96
C LEU A 3 -11.63 17.22 -15.28
N CYS A 4 -11.60 17.89 -16.43
CA CYS A 4 -11.52 17.24 -17.73
C CYS A 4 -10.17 16.53 -17.90
N TYR A 5 -9.06 17.15 -17.46
CA TYR A 5 -7.73 16.53 -17.46
C TYR A 5 -7.69 15.31 -16.54
N CYS A 6 -8.21 15.42 -15.31
CA CYS A 6 -8.29 14.29 -14.39
C CYS A 6 -9.10 13.12 -15.01
N ASN A 7 -10.27 13.42 -15.57
CA ASN A 7 -11.11 12.41 -16.23
C ASN A 7 -10.41 11.76 -17.42
N GLN A 8 -9.61 12.52 -18.18
CA GLN A 8 -8.84 11.99 -19.30
C GLN A 8 -7.75 11.03 -18.81
N LEU A 9 -6.99 11.39 -17.78
CA LEU A 9 -5.99 10.51 -17.15
C LEU A 9 -6.65 9.20 -16.67
N PHE A 10 -7.75 9.28 -15.92
CA PHE A 10 -8.45 8.08 -15.46
C PHE A 10 -9.07 7.25 -16.59
N ARG A 11 -9.40 7.85 -17.74
CA ARG A 11 -9.83 7.10 -18.93
C ARG A 11 -8.65 6.33 -19.54
N ILE A 12 -7.48 6.95 -19.66
CA ILE A 12 -6.27 6.28 -20.13
C ILE A 12 -5.91 5.12 -19.20
N GLU A 13 -5.83 5.35 -17.89
CA GLU A 13 -5.52 4.31 -16.89
C GLU A 13 -6.42 3.07 -16.97
N ARG A 14 -7.71 3.25 -17.30
CA ARG A 14 -8.62 2.10 -17.49
C ARG A 14 -8.20 1.19 -18.64
N THR A 15 -7.63 1.76 -19.71
CA THR A 15 -7.13 1.00 -20.86
C THR A 15 -5.82 0.27 -20.56
N LEU A 16 -5.03 0.75 -19.59
CA LEU A 16 -3.72 0.19 -19.24
C LEU A 16 -3.78 -0.88 -18.14
N LYS A 17 -4.97 -1.20 -17.63
CA LYS A 17 -5.15 -2.04 -16.43
C LYS A 17 -4.65 -3.47 -16.60
N THR A 18 -4.73 -4.04 -17.80
CA THR A 18 -4.33 -5.43 -18.09
C THR A 18 -2.87 -5.57 -18.52
N LEU A 19 -2.16 -4.46 -18.73
CA LEU A 19 -0.75 -4.46 -19.15
C LEU A 19 0.18 -4.82 -17.97
N SER A 20 1.36 -5.33 -18.31
CA SER A 20 2.46 -5.49 -17.35
C SER A 20 2.92 -4.14 -16.78
N ALA A 21 3.72 -4.15 -15.72
CA ALA A 21 4.20 -2.92 -15.09
C ALA A 21 5.09 -2.11 -16.06
N GLU A 22 5.93 -2.80 -16.82
CA GLU A 22 6.87 -2.22 -17.77
C GLU A 22 6.11 -1.58 -18.95
N GLU A 23 5.19 -2.33 -19.59
CA GLU A 23 4.36 -1.81 -20.69
C GLU A 23 3.45 -0.67 -20.23
N ARG A 24 2.87 -0.77 -19.02
CA ARG A 24 2.05 0.29 -18.45
C ARG A 24 2.85 1.57 -18.29
N LYS A 25 4.09 1.49 -17.80
CA LYS A 25 4.98 2.64 -17.66
C LYS A 25 5.24 3.29 -19.02
N GLU A 26 5.62 2.51 -20.03
CA GLU A 26 5.89 3.03 -21.37
C GLU A 26 4.65 3.74 -21.95
N LYS A 27 3.48 3.11 -21.85
CA LYS A 27 2.22 3.69 -22.33
C LYS A 27 1.79 4.93 -21.56
N ARG A 28 2.06 5.01 -20.25
CA ARG A 28 1.86 6.25 -19.47
C ARG A 28 2.75 7.39 -19.97
N LEU A 29 4.01 7.11 -20.27
CA LEU A 29 4.92 8.12 -20.81
C LEU A 29 4.46 8.62 -22.19
N GLU A 30 3.92 7.74 -23.03
CA GLU A 30 3.37 8.10 -24.35
C GLU A 30 2.06 8.89 -24.24
N LEU A 31 1.10 8.43 -23.42
CA LEU A 31 -0.28 8.90 -23.44
C LEU A 31 -0.61 9.93 -22.36
N GLU A 32 -0.01 9.83 -21.17
CA GLU A 32 -0.39 10.66 -20.00
C GLU A 32 0.51 11.87 -19.81
N VAL A 33 1.80 11.78 -20.16
CA VAL A 33 2.72 12.93 -20.08
C VAL A 33 2.21 14.14 -20.88
N PRO A 34 1.71 14.00 -22.13
CA PRO A 34 1.13 15.13 -22.86
C PRO A 34 -0.09 15.75 -22.15
N VAL A 35 -0.89 14.93 -21.46
CA VAL A 35 -2.07 15.38 -20.70
C VAL A 35 -1.63 16.16 -19.46
N TRP A 36 -0.60 15.68 -18.77
CA TRP A 36 0.01 16.38 -17.64
C TRP A 36 0.61 17.72 -18.06
N GLU A 37 1.39 17.78 -19.14
CA GLU A 37 1.95 19.03 -19.64
C GLU A 37 0.87 20.03 -20.05
N SER A 38 -0.22 19.55 -20.66
CA SER A 38 -1.40 20.38 -20.96
C SER A 38 -2.09 20.88 -19.68
N PHE A 39 -2.23 20.03 -18.66
CA PHE A 39 -2.77 20.40 -17.37
C PHE A 39 -1.92 21.48 -16.68
N TRP A 40 -0.59 21.33 -16.66
CA TRP A 40 0.32 22.30 -16.06
C TRP A 40 0.31 23.64 -16.79
N SER A 41 0.28 23.59 -18.13
CA SER A 41 0.15 24.79 -18.97
C SER A 41 -1.16 25.52 -18.69
N TRP A 42 -2.27 24.78 -18.59
CA TRP A 42 -3.57 25.35 -18.21
C TRP A 42 -3.55 25.92 -16.79
N LEU A 43 -3.03 25.19 -15.81
CA LEU A 43 -2.98 25.61 -14.41
C LEU A 43 -2.22 26.92 -14.22
N ALA A 44 -1.14 27.14 -15.00
CA ALA A 44 -0.36 28.38 -14.99
C ALA A 44 -1.16 29.62 -15.47
N THR A 45 -2.23 29.42 -16.24
CA THR A 45 -3.13 30.50 -16.68
C THR A 45 -4.22 30.84 -15.66
N VAL A 46 -4.45 29.97 -14.68
CA VAL A 46 -5.51 30.15 -13.68
C VAL A 46 -5.09 31.24 -12.70
N LYS A 47 -5.89 32.30 -12.60
CA LYS A 47 -5.71 33.40 -11.62
C LYS A 47 -6.78 33.30 -10.54
N PRO A 48 -6.52 32.57 -9.44
CA PRO A 48 -7.49 32.44 -8.37
C PRO A 48 -7.60 33.73 -7.55
N LEU A 49 -8.78 33.97 -6.97
CA LEU A 49 -8.97 35.04 -5.99
C LEU A 49 -8.25 34.66 -4.68
N GLY A 50 -7.59 35.64 -4.05
CA GLY A 50 -6.90 35.44 -2.77
C GLY A 50 -7.82 34.90 -1.67
N GLY A 51 -7.33 33.94 -0.89
CA GLY A 51 -8.04 33.23 0.17
C GLY A 51 -9.02 32.15 -0.31
N SER A 52 -9.24 32.01 -1.62
CA SER A 52 -10.24 31.08 -2.15
C SER A 52 -9.82 29.62 -2.03
N LEU A 53 -10.81 28.72 -2.02
CA LEU A 53 -10.56 27.27 -2.13
C LEU A 53 -9.82 26.91 -3.42
N LEU A 54 -10.05 27.67 -4.50
CA LEU A 54 -9.36 27.49 -5.76
C LEU A 54 -7.89 27.85 -5.65
N GLU A 55 -7.54 28.95 -4.97
CA GLU A 55 -6.14 29.31 -4.71
C GLU A 55 -5.42 28.21 -3.94
N LYS A 56 -6.04 27.71 -2.88
CA LYS A 56 -5.48 26.59 -2.10
C LYS A 56 -5.23 25.36 -2.98
N ALA A 57 -6.17 25.01 -3.85
CA ALA A 57 -6.05 23.86 -4.76
C ALA A 57 -4.94 24.06 -5.81
N VAL A 58 -4.84 25.25 -6.42
CA VAL A 58 -3.80 25.60 -7.40
C VAL A 58 -2.41 25.54 -6.74
N ASN A 59 -2.25 26.19 -5.58
CA ASN A 59 -1.00 26.18 -4.84
C ASN A 59 -0.62 24.76 -4.41
N TYR A 60 -1.59 23.97 -3.96
CA TYR A 60 -1.35 22.58 -3.59
C TYR A 60 -0.82 21.76 -4.80
N ALA A 61 -1.49 21.84 -5.95
CA ALA A 61 -1.06 21.13 -7.15
C ALA A 61 0.31 21.60 -7.64
N ALA A 62 0.58 22.91 -7.64
CA ALA A 62 1.86 23.47 -8.04
C ALA A 62 3.01 23.00 -7.13
N ASN A 63 2.82 23.05 -5.81
CA ASN A 63 3.82 22.63 -4.83
C ASN A 63 4.15 21.13 -4.93
N HIS A 64 3.18 20.32 -5.36
CA HIS A 64 3.32 18.87 -5.46
C HIS A 64 3.52 18.37 -6.90
N ARG A 65 3.80 19.26 -7.87
CA ARG A 65 3.94 18.91 -9.29
C ARG A 65 4.85 17.70 -9.52
N LYS A 66 6.01 17.68 -8.87
CA LYS A 66 6.96 16.54 -8.97
C LYS A 66 6.36 15.25 -8.40
N LEU A 67 5.75 15.32 -7.23
CA LEU A 67 5.20 14.17 -6.51
C LEU A 67 4.00 13.56 -7.23
N LEU A 68 3.14 14.39 -7.82
CA LEU A 68 1.97 13.94 -8.57
C LEU A 68 2.35 13.10 -9.80
N GLY A 69 3.53 13.31 -10.36
CA GLY A 69 4.07 12.53 -11.49
C GLY A 69 4.81 11.25 -11.08
N ASN A 70 5.03 10.98 -9.78
CA ASN A 70 5.87 9.85 -9.36
C ASN A 70 5.35 8.48 -9.83
N TYR A 71 4.04 8.32 -9.98
CA TYR A 71 3.46 7.06 -10.48
C TYR A 71 3.82 6.77 -11.96
N LEU A 72 4.34 7.75 -12.69
CA LEU A 72 4.88 7.58 -14.04
C LEU A 72 6.26 6.91 -14.02
N LEU A 73 6.96 6.89 -12.87
CA LEU A 73 8.30 6.32 -12.74
C LEU A 73 8.27 4.78 -12.66
N ASP A 74 7.18 4.22 -12.12
CA ASP A 74 6.96 2.78 -11.93
C ASP A 74 5.49 2.41 -12.24
N GLY A 75 5.27 1.50 -13.18
CA GLY A 75 3.94 1.03 -13.57
C GLY A 75 3.19 0.24 -12.49
N ARG A 76 3.87 -0.15 -11.41
CA ARG A 76 3.26 -0.78 -10.22
C ARG A 76 2.52 0.23 -9.35
N CYS A 77 2.87 1.52 -9.45
CA CYS A 77 2.21 2.58 -8.72
C CYS A 77 0.82 2.89 -9.32
N GLU A 78 -0.15 3.13 -8.43
CA GLU A 78 -1.47 3.62 -8.80
C GLU A 78 -1.48 5.14 -8.93
N ILE A 79 -2.24 5.66 -9.91
CA ILE A 79 -2.43 7.11 -10.10
C ILE A 79 -3.10 7.79 -8.90
N SER A 80 -3.87 7.04 -8.10
CA SER A 80 -4.55 7.54 -6.91
C SER A 80 -4.24 6.68 -5.68
N ASN A 81 -4.37 7.29 -4.52
CA ASN A 81 -4.19 6.64 -3.23
C ASN A 81 -5.41 5.80 -2.79
N ASN A 82 -6.41 5.62 -3.67
CA ASN A 82 -7.68 4.97 -3.32
C ASN A 82 -7.50 3.56 -2.75
N ARG A 83 -6.52 2.78 -3.25
CA ARG A 83 -6.24 1.45 -2.67
C ARG A 83 -5.71 1.57 -1.24
N ALA A 84 -4.75 2.46 -1.00
CA ALA A 84 -4.20 2.70 0.32
C ALA A 84 -5.27 3.19 1.31
N GLU A 85 -6.13 4.13 0.89
CA GLU A 85 -7.25 4.59 1.71
C GLU A 85 -8.23 3.47 2.07
N ARG A 86 -8.55 2.59 1.10
CA ARG A 86 -9.41 1.42 1.35
C ARG A 86 -8.80 0.46 2.37
N CYS A 87 -7.49 0.19 2.28
CA CYS A 87 -6.79 -0.67 3.25
C CYS A 87 -6.85 -0.08 4.68
N VAL A 88 -6.59 1.21 4.83
CA VAL A 88 -6.58 1.89 6.14
C VAL A 88 -7.98 2.13 6.71
N LYS A 89 -9.03 2.08 5.88
CA LYS A 89 -10.42 2.33 6.31
C LYS A 89 -10.88 1.42 7.46
N SER A 90 -10.45 0.17 7.47
CA SER A 90 -10.76 -0.79 8.53
C SER A 90 -10.21 -0.33 9.88
N TYR A 91 -8.94 0.08 9.90
CA TYR A 91 -8.29 0.69 11.06
C TYR A 91 -8.99 1.99 11.48
N ALA A 92 -9.23 2.91 10.55
CA ALA A 92 -9.85 4.20 10.84
C ALA A 92 -11.24 4.07 11.48
N THR A 93 -11.99 3.04 11.09
CA THR A 93 -13.32 2.75 11.64
C THR A 93 -13.25 2.01 12.97
N GLY A 94 -12.29 1.09 13.12
CA GLY A 94 -12.11 0.27 14.33
C GLY A 94 -11.47 1.01 15.50
N ARG A 95 -10.57 1.97 15.24
CA ARG A 95 -9.75 2.62 16.27
C ARG A 95 -10.57 3.24 17.40
N LYS A 96 -11.75 3.80 17.12
CA LYS A 96 -12.65 4.37 18.15
C LYS A 96 -13.08 3.36 19.22
N ASN A 97 -12.99 2.05 18.94
CA ASN A 97 -13.34 0.97 19.85
C ASN A 97 -12.12 0.35 20.55
N PHE A 98 -10.90 0.86 20.30
CA PHE A 98 -9.67 0.32 20.88
C PHE A 98 -9.30 1.09 22.13
N LEU A 99 -9.22 0.40 23.28
CA LEU A 99 -9.11 1.00 24.61
C LEU A 99 -7.85 1.87 24.84
N PHE A 100 -6.80 1.73 24.02
CA PHE A 100 -5.48 2.36 24.22
C PHE A 100 -4.87 3.00 22.96
N HIS A 101 -5.67 3.26 21.93
CA HIS A 101 -5.19 3.78 20.63
C HIS A 101 -4.90 5.29 20.61
N ASP A 102 -5.23 6.00 21.69
CA ASP A 102 -5.03 7.44 21.89
C ASP A 102 -3.60 7.80 22.29
N THR A 103 -2.80 6.81 22.70
CA THR A 103 -1.37 6.99 23.00
C THR A 103 -0.50 6.78 21.76
N VAL A 104 0.65 7.48 21.67
CA VAL A 104 1.65 7.27 20.61
C VAL A 104 2.11 5.81 20.55
N LYS A 105 2.25 5.16 21.73
CA LYS A 105 2.61 3.74 21.83
C LYS A 105 1.51 2.84 21.23
N GLY A 106 0.25 3.08 21.57
CA GLY A 106 -0.89 2.34 21.03
C GLY A 106 -1.06 2.53 19.52
N ALA A 107 -0.87 3.76 19.02
CA ALA A 107 -0.86 4.04 17.58
C ALA A 107 0.26 3.28 16.86
N ARG A 108 1.47 3.26 17.42
CA ARG A 108 2.61 2.50 16.88
C ARG A 108 2.34 0.99 16.86
N SER A 109 1.86 0.41 17.95
CA SER A 109 1.51 -1.02 18.01
C SER A 109 0.43 -1.38 17.00
N SER A 110 -0.60 -0.53 16.87
CA SER A 110 -1.66 -0.73 15.88
C SER A 110 -1.11 -0.70 14.45
N ALA A 111 -0.24 0.27 14.14
CA ALA A 111 0.37 0.36 12.82
C ALA A 111 1.17 -0.91 12.46
N ILE A 112 1.96 -1.45 13.41
CA ILE A 112 2.72 -2.69 13.21
C ILE A 112 1.77 -3.86 12.89
N ILE A 113 0.75 -4.09 13.71
CA ILE A 113 -0.17 -5.22 13.53
C ILE A 113 -0.96 -5.10 12.22
N TYR A 114 -1.47 -3.91 11.91
CA TYR A 114 -2.21 -3.70 10.65
C TYR A 114 -1.29 -3.81 9.43
N SER A 115 -0.03 -3.38 9.51
CA SER A 115 0.95 -3.62 8.45
C SER A 115 1.16 -5.11 8.22
N LEU A 116 1.32 -5.93 9.27
CA LEU A 116 1.44 -7.38 9.14
C LEU A 116 0.19 -8.02 8.52
N VAL A 117 -0.99 -7.62 8.99
CA VAL A 117 -2.29 -8.11 8.50
C VAL A 117 -2.50 -7.77 7.02
N GLU A 118 -2.30 -6.51 6.62
CA GLU A 118 -2.50 -6.08 5.24
C GLU A 118 -1.44 -6.68 4.31
N THR A 119 -0.20 -6.89 4.79
CA THR A 119 0.83 -7.59 4.01
C THR A 119 0.48 -9.06 3.82
N ALA A 120 -0.03 -9.74 4.85
CA ALA A 120 -0.50 -11.13 4.73
C ALA A 120 -1.64 -11.26 3.71
N LYS A 121 -2.63 -10.37 3.77
CA LYS A 121 -3.73 -10.32 2.79
C LYS A 121 -3.23 -10.06 1.37
N ALA A 122 -2.26 -9.15 1.20
CA ALA A 122 -1.66 -8.84 -0.09
C ALA A 122 -0.89 -10.03 -0.69
N ASN A 123 -0.41 -10.95 0.15
CA ASN A 123 0.24 -12.20 -0.25
C ASN A 123 -0.72 -13.41 -0.25
N HIS A 124 -2.03 -13.19 -0.15
CA HIS A 124 -3.06 -14.23 -0.17
C HIS A 124 -2.96 -15.26 0.97
N LEU A 125 -2.44 -14.86 2.13
CA LEU A 125 -2.30 -15.72 3.30
C LEU A 125 -3.50 -15.65 4.24
N ASN A 126 -3.72 -16.73 4.99
CA ASN A 126 -4.56 -16.72 6.18
C ASN A 126 -3.88 -15.88 7.27
N VAL A 127 -4.49 -14.73 7.58
CA VAL A 127 -3.96 -13.74 8.54
C VAL A 127 -3.72 -14.35 9.92
N PHE A 128 -4.65 -15.17 10.42
CA PHE A 128 -4.53 -15.77 11.74
C PHE A 128 -3.32 -16.72 11.79
N GLN A 129 -3.19 -17.59 10.79
CA GLN A 129 -2.09 -18.55 10.70
C GLN A 129 -0.73 -17.85 10.55
N TYR A 130 -0.69 -16.76 9.79
CA TYR A 130 0.53 -15.97 9.65
C TYR A 130 0.95 -15.35 10.98
N LEU A 131 0.04 -14.66 11.67
CA LEU A 131 0.34 -14.07 12.99
C LEU A 131 0.73 -15.13 14.02
N TYR A 132 0.04 -16.27 14.03
CA TYR A 132 0.38 -17.41 14.90
C TYR A 132 1.80 -17.91 14.61
N THR A 133 2.13 -18.14 13.35
CA THR A 133 3.46 -18.62 12.93
C THR A 133 4.56 -17.61 13.30
N LEU A 134 4.34 -16.31 13.09
CA LEU A 134 5.30 -15.29 13.52
C LEU A 134 5.51 -15.32 15.03
N LEU A 135 4.43 -15.35 15.82
CA LEU A 135 4.54 -15.39 17.29
C LEU A 135 5.19 -16.68 17.79
N LEU A 136 5.01 -17.77 17.06
CA LEU A 136 5.62 -19.06 17.36
C LEU A 136 7.13 -18.99 17.10
N TYR A 137 7.58 -18.68 15.89
CA TYR A 137 9.00 -18.83 15.52
C TYR A 137 9.86 -17.60 15.83
N MET A 138 9.33 -16.38 15.74
CA MET A 138 10.13 -15.15 15.81
C MET A 138 10.98 -14.97 17.07
N PRO A 139 10.55 -15.41 18.29
CA PRO A 139 11.39 -15.29 19.48
C PRO A 139 12.79 -15.93 19.33
N ASP A 140 12.90 -17.02 18.57
CA ASP A 140 14.14 -17.78 18.40
C ASP A 140 15.03 -17.19 17.28
N TYR A 141 14.42 -16.59 16.26
CA TYR A 141 15.10 -16.21 15.01
C TYR A 141 15.14 -14.69 14.76
N LYS A 142 14.63 -13.85 15.67
CA LYS A 142 14.57 -12.38 15.46
C LYS A 142 15.94 -11.71 15.23
N GLU A 143 17.02 -12.29 15.74
CA GLU A 143 18.38 -11.76 15.57
C GLU A 143 19.09 -12.38 14.35
N GLU A 144 18.45 -13.33 13.66
CA GLU A 144 19.00 -14.04 12.50
C GLU A 144 18.35 -13.52 11.21
N PRO A 145 19.09 -12.79 10.34
CA PRO A 145 18.52 -12.25 9.10
C PRO A 145 17.89 -13.31 8.20
N ALA A 146 18.49 -14.50 8.11
CA ALA A 146 17.96 -15.62 7.34
C ALA A 146 16.63 -16.11 7.92
N GLY A 147 16.50 -16.16 9.25
CA GLY A 147 15.26 -16.54 9.90
C GLY A 147 14.16 -15.50 9.73
N VAL A 148 14.49 -14.20 9.77
CA VAL A 148 13.55 -13.13 9.42
C VAL A 148 13.07 -13.25 7.97
N GLU A 149 13.99 -13.52 7.03
CA GLU A 149 13.64 -13.71 5.61
C GLU A 149 12.74 -14.94 5.40
N ALA A 150 13.05 -16.06 6.07
CA ALA A 150 12.21 -17.27 6.04
C ALA A 150 10.81 -17.06 6.65
N MET A 151 10.61 -16.01 7.46
CA MET A 151 9.32 -15.62 8.01
C MET A 151 8.60 -14.55 7.18
N MET A 152 9.19 -14.07 6.09
CA MET A 152 8.52 -13.10 5.21
C MET A 152 7.31 -13.72 4.50
N PRO A 153 6.28 -12.93 4.18
CA PRO A 153 5.02 -13.45 3.64
C PRO A 153 5.14 -14.00 2.21
N TRP A 154 6.25 -13.72 1.53
CA TRP A 154 6.58 -14.27 0.20
C TRP A 154 7.48 -15.51 0.25
N SER A 155 7.95 -15.93 1.43
CA SER A 155 8.76 -17.14 1.59
C SER A 155 7.94 -18.40 1.33
N GLU A 156 8.58 -19.46 0.84
CA GLU A 156 7.90 -20.73 0.61
C GLU A 156 7.42 -21.37 1.92
N PHE A 157 8.22 -21.28 2.99
CA PHE A 157 7.85 -21.74 4.33
C PHE A 157 6.51 -21.15 4.80
N ILE A 158 6.35 -19.83 4.69
CA ILE A 158 5.11 -19.16 5.09
C ILE A 158 3.97 -19.48 4.13
N LYS A 159 4.20 -19.54 2.82
CA LYS A 159 3.14 -19.89 1.87
C LYS A 159 2.58 -21.28 2.15
N GLU A 160 3.43 -22.27 2.39
CA GLU A 160 3.01 -23.64 2.68
C GLU A 160 2.16 -23.73 3.94
N ARG A 161 2.61 -23.10 5.04
CA ARG A 161 1.89 -23.10 6.33
C ARG A 161 0.63 -22.24 6.31
N CYS A 162 0.72 -21.02 5.79
CA CYS A 162 -0.28 -19.99 6.03
C CYS A 162 -1.30 -19.85 4.90
N THR A 163 -1.22 -20.60 3.80
CA THR A 163 -2.27 -20.60 2.76
C THR A 163 -3.47 -21.49 3.14
N ARG A 164 -3.28 -22.49 4.00
CA ARG A 164 -4.31 -23.43 4.44
C ARG A 164 -4.68 -23.18 5.91
N VAL A 165 -5.79 -23.79 6.35
CA VAL A 165 -6.12 -23.84 7.78
C VAL A 165 -5.24 -24.92 8.41
N MET A 166 -4.30 -24.53 9.26
CA MET A 166 -3.55 -25.47 10.09
C MET A 166 -4.29 -25.72 11.41
N ASP A 167 -4.09 -26.90 11.95
CA ASP A 167 -4.49 -27.23 13.32
C ASP A 167 -3.47 -26.61 14.29
N THR A 168 -3.85 -25.51 14.94
CA THR A 168 -3.00 -24.83 15.91
C THR A 168 -2.91 -25.57 17.25
N GLU A 169 -3.73 -26.61 17.48
CA GLU A 169 -3.66 -27.40 18.72
C GLU A 169 -2.47 -28.37 18.72
N THR A 170 -2.01 -28.79 17.55
CA THR A 170 -0.86 -29.70 17.40
C THR A 170 0.47 -28.97 17.21
N GLU A 171 0.43 -27.74 16.69
CA GLU A 171 1.58 -26.91 16.37
C GLU A 171 1.92 -25.94 17.53
N THR A 172 2.49 -26.48 18.62
CA THR A 172 2.85 -25.73 19.84
C THR A 172 4.33 -25.37 19.91
N PRO A 173 4.78 -24.48 20.82
CA PRO A 173 6.19 -24.17 20.99
C PRO A 173 7.09 -25.38 21.23
N GLU A 174 6.56 -26.45 21.84
CA GLU A 174 7.27 -27.69 22.14
C GLU A 174 7.34 -28.64 20.94
N ASN A 175 6.36 -28.56 20.04
CA ASN A 175 6.20 -29.47 18.90
C ASN A 175 6.55 -28.82 17.54
N ARG A 176 6.93 -27.54 17.54
CA ARG A 176 7.32 -26.83 16.33
C ARG A 176 8.66 -27.36 15.82
N GLY A 177 8.73 -27.66 14.52
CA GLY A 177 10.00 -27.98 13.85
C GLY A 177 10.94 -26.76 13.81
N GLN A 178 12.01 -26.86 13.02
CA GLN A 178 12.85 -25.69 12.70
C GLN A 178 12.39 -25.04 11.39
N ILE A 179 12.69 -23.75 11.23
CA ILE A 179 12.48 -23.07 9.95
C ILE A 179 13.56 -23.52 8.95
N PRO A 180 13.26 -23.55 7.65
CA PRO A 180 14.26 -23.84 6.62
C PRO A 180 15.18 -22.61 6.46
N LEU A 181 16.39 -22.70 7.02
CA LEU A 181 17.46 -21.71 6.88
C LEU A 181 18.36 -22.01 5.68
#